data_AF-K1U4J9-F1
#
_entry.id   AF-K1U4J9-F1
#
_cell.length_a   1.000
_cell.length_b   1.000
_cell.length_c   1.000
_cell.angle_alpha   90.00
_cell.angle_beta   90.00
_cell.angle_gamma   90.00
#
_symmetry.space_group_name_H-M   'P 1'
#
loop_
_entity.id
_entity.type
_entity.pdbx_description
1 polymer ?
#
loop_
_entity_poly.entity_id
_entity_poly.type
_entity_poly.pdbx_seq_one_letter_code
_entity_poly.pdbx_strand_id
1 'polypeptide(L)'
;MNVSTSGNISLDKVLYPRNGKLVTLIDSSVSSAEALSGLKTRNLLGADTYINLIGFGAYARNRKDFWSFGLSLRTSAEVNLPYSLFDFIKNGHEGSIRDIGVAADSYLEAAFSYSFPLLDDRLYIGVRGKFLAGMAREKLSFDRFDVSLQDDRWAVDAAGSLDISASGLTATTEENAAGEQIYHFDDIELQPTSPAGYGFAVDLGATYDILPDLQASL
;
A
#
# COMPACT_ATOMS: atom_id res chain seq x y z
N MET A 1 0.60 -9.11 -14.09
CA MET A 1 0.17 -8.16 -13.05
C MET A 1 -0.67 -8.94 -12.06
N ASN A 2 -0.36 -8.84 -10.78
CA ASN A 2 -1.15 -9.40 -9.69
C ASN A 2 -1.63 -8.26 -8.80
N VAL A 3 -2.89 -8.33 -8.38
CA VAL A 3 -3.48 -7.39 -7.44
C VAL A 3 -4.03 -8.21 -6.29
N SER A 4 -3.69 -7.85 -5.06
CA SER A 4 -4.23 -8.46 -3.85
C SER A 4 -4.83 -7.37 -2.97
N THR A 5 -5.93 -7.72 -2.31
CA THR A 5 -6.56 -6.85 -1.31
C THR A 5 -6.42 -7.49 0.05
N SER A 6 -6.12 -6.70 1.07
CA SER A 6 -6.02 -7.10 2.46
C SER A 6 -6.92 -6.19 3.30
N GLY A 7 -7.23 -6.58 4.53
CA GLY A 7 -8.08 -5.77 5.40
C GLY A 7 -8.98 -6.56 6.32
N ASN A 8 -9.71 -5.85 7.16
CA ASN A 8 -10.64 -6.43 8.13
C ASN A 8 -12.12 -6.16 7.78
N ILE A 9 -12.36 -5.54 6.61
CA ILE A 9 -13.66 -5.30 5.98
C ILE A 9 -13.80 -6.23 4.79
N SER A 10 -14.96 -6.88 4.67
CA SER A 10 -15.27 -7.71 3.51
C SER A 10 -15.71 -6.85 2.32
N LEU A 11 -15.38 -7.27 1.09
CA LEU A 11 -15.63 -6.46 -0.12
C LEU A 11 -17.12 -6.20 -0.38
N ASP A 12 -18.00 -7.12 0.01
CA ASP A 12 -19.47 -7.00 -0.04
C ASP A 12 -20.04 -5.93 0.92
N LYS A 13 -19.21 -5.43 1.85
CA LYS A 13 -19.55 -4.30 2.75
C LYS A 13 -19.08 -2.95 2.22
N VAL A 14 -18.25 -2.96 1.18
CA VAL A 14 -17.73 -1.76 0.52
C VAL A 14 -18.39 -1.54 -0.84
N LEU A 15 -18.67 -2.62 -1.57
CA LEU A 15 -19.27 -2.60 -2.89
C LEU A 15 -20.64 -3.29 -2.90
N TYR A 16 -21.66 -2.56 -3.33
CA TYR A 16 -23.05 -2.98 -3.33
C TYR A 16 -23.56 -3.13 -4.76
N PRO A 17 -24.20 -4.26 -5.11
CA PRO A 17 -24.86 -4.38 -6.40
C PRO A 17 -26.13 -3.54 -6.44
N ARG A 18 -26.25 -2.69 -7.46
CA ARG A 18 -27.40 -1.82 -7.74
C ARG A 18 -27.63 -1.77 -9.24
N ASN A 19 -28.80 -2.23 -9.70
CA ASN A 19 -29.20 -2.13 -11.11
C ASN A 19 -28.14 -2.66 -12.10
N GLY A 20 -27.49 -3.79 -11.77
CA GLY A 20 -26.44 -4.39 -12.60
C GLY A 20 -25.06 -3.70 -12.55
N LYS A 21 -24.89 -2.69 -11.68
CA LYS A 21 -23.61 -2.01 -11.42
C LYS A 21 -23.18 -2.23 -9.97
N LEU A 22 -21.88 -2.15 -9.71
CA LEU A 22 -21.35 -2.04 -8.36
C LEU A 22 -21.24 -0.56 -8.00
N VAL A 23 -21.86 -0.18 -6.89
CA VAL A 23 -21.72 1.14 -6.28
C VAL A 23 -20.97 1.01 -4.96
N THR A 24 -20.38 2.10 -4.48
CA THR A 24 -19.67 2.10 -3.20
C THR A 24 -20.64 2.30 -2.04
N LEU A 25 -20.18 2.00 -0.83
CA LEU A 25 -20.97 2.22 0.40
C LEU A 25 -21.47 3.65 0.53
N ILE A 26 -20.76 4.66 -0.03
CA ILE A 26 -21.13 6.09 0.06
C ILE A 26 -22.23 6.50 -0.91
N ASP A 27 -22.56 5.66 -1.90
CA ASP A 27 -23.61 5.95 -2.89
C ASP A 27 -24.98 6.16 -2.23
N SER A 28 -25.77 7.10 -2.75
CA SER A 28 -27.08 7.47 -2.17
C SER A 28 -28.12 6.35 -2.24
N SER A 29 -27.93 5.37 -3.14
CA SER A 29 -28.79 4.18 -3.23
C SER A 29 -28.50 3.12 -2.15
N VAL A 30 -27.45 3.31 -1.35
CA VAL A 30 -27.13 2.48 -0.19
C VAL A 30 -27.58 3.22 1.07
N SER A 31 -28.58 2.68 1.76
CA SER A 31 -29.08 3.29 3.00
C SER A 31 -27.99 3.33 4.08
N SER A 32 -28.08 4.28 5.01
CA SER A 32 -27.12 4.36 6.12
C SER A 32 -27.12 3.09 6.97
N ALA A 33 -28.30 2.52 7.25
CA ALA A 33 -28.41 1.26 7.99
C ALA A 33 -27.66 0.12 7.28
N GLU A 34 -27.79 0.02 5.95
CA GLU A 34 -27.09 -0.99 5.16
C GLU A 34 -25.58 -0.72 5.11
N ALA A 35 -25.16 0.50 4.79
CA ALA A 35 -23.76 0.89 4.66
C ALA A 35 -22.97 0.71 5.97
N LEU A 36 -23.60 0.99 7.12
CA LEU A 36 -22.97 0.90 8.43
C LEU A 36 -23.06 -0.52 9.02
N SER A 37 -23.95 -1.39 8.50
CA SER A 37 -24.17 -2.75 8.99
C SER A 37 -23.01 -3.70 8.65
N GLY A 38 -22.00 -3.69 9.51
CA GLY A 38 -20.82 -4.56 9.40
C GLY A 38 -19.50 -3.81 9.45
N LEU A 39 -19.53 -2.49 9.55
CA LEU A 39 -18.34 -1.71 9.83
C LEU A 39 -17.96 -1.86 11.31
N LYS A 40 -16.66 -2.01 11.56
CA LYS A 40 -16.06 -2.06 12.89
C LYS A 40 -15.65 -0.66 13.33
N THR A 41 -15.25 -0.50 14.59
CA THR A 41 -14.70 0.77 15.08
C THR A 41 -13.51 1.24 14.26
N ARG A 42 -12.67 0.31 13.81
CA ARG A 42 -11.52 0.54 12.92
C ARG A 42 -11.62 -0.36 11.70
N ASN A 43 -11.65 0.24 10.52
CA ASN A 43 -11.85 -0.44 9.26
C ASN A 43 -10.59 -0.27 8.41
N LEU A 44 -9.83 -1.35 8.24
CA LEU A 44 -8.60 -1.40 7.47
C LEU A 44 -8.88 -2.00 6.11
N LEU A 45 -8.41 -1.32 5.06
CA LEU A 45 -8.42 -1.82 3.69
C LEU A 45 -7.06 -1.54 3.07
N GLY A 46 -6.41 -2.59 2.56
CA GLY A 46 -5.16 -2.53 1.84
C GLY A 46 -5.32 -3.08 0.41
N ALA A 47 -4.56 -2.52 -0.51
CA ALA A 47 -4.45 -2.99 -1.88
C ALA A 47 -2.97 -2.98 -2.30
N ASP A 48 -2.48 -4.15 -2.68
CA ASP A 48 -1.11 -4.36 -3.17
C ASP A 48 -1.16 -4.72 -4.64
N THR A 49 -0.33 -4.08 -5.44
CA THR A 49 -0.14 -4.40 -6.85
C THR A 49 1.31 -4.78 -7.12
N TYR A 50 1.47 -5.89 -7.83
CA TYR A 50 2.74 -6.41 -8.28
C TYR A 50 2.75 -6.52 -9.81
N ILE A 51 3.69 -5.82 -10.43
CA ILE A 51 3.86 -5.84 -11.88
C ILE A 51 5.26 -6.38 -12.17
N ASN A 52 5.32 -7.58 -12.78
CA ASN A 52 6.55 -8.08 -13.35
C ASN A 52 6.86 -7.30 -14.64
N LEU A 53 7.98 -6.58 -14.65
CA LEU A 53 8.40 -5.80 -15.82
C LEU A 53 9.26 -6.66 -16.74
N ILE A 54 10.23 -7.37 -16.16
CA ILE A 54 11.18 -8.23 -16.89
C ILE A 54 11.48 -9.44 -16.01
N GLY A 55 11.53 -10.63 -16.59
CA GLY A 55 12.02 -11.81 -15.90
C GLY A 55 12.62 -12.82 -16.86
N PHE A 56 13.78 -13.36 -16.53
CA PHE A 56 14.44 -14.42 -17.29
C PHE A 56 15.29 -15.28 -16.38
N GLY A 57 15.54 -16.52 -16.78
CA GLY A 57 16.38 -17.44 -16.04
C GLY A 57 16.79 -18.62 -16.91
N ALA A 58 17.89 -19.26 -16.54
CA ALA A 58 18.41 -20.40 -17.26
C ALA A 58 19.14 -21.34 -16.30
N TYR A 59 19.20 -22.61 -16.70
CA TYR A 59 20.12 -23.54 -16.09
C TYR A 59 21.56 -23.20 -16.48
N ALA A 60 22.46 -23.31 -15.52
CA ALA A 60 23.89 -23.25 -15.79
C ALA A 60 24.32 -24.41 -16.68
N ARG A 61 25.57 -24.37 -17.15
CA ARG A 61 26.11 -25.35 -18.09
C ARG A 61 26.05 -26.80 -17.57
N ASN A 62 26.05 -26.98 -16.26
CA ASN A 62 25.92 -28.27 -15.58
C ASN A 62 24.48 -28.82 -15.56
N ARG A 63 23.48 -28.07 -16.07
CA ARG A 63 22.03 -28.39 -16.07
C ARG A 63 21.42 -28.65 -14.69
N LYS A 64 22.12 -28.26 -13.63
CA LYS A 64 21.78 -28.54 -12.24
C LYS A 64 21.52 -27.25 -11.48
N ASP A 65 22.36 -26.25 -11.71
CA ASP A 65 22.21 -24.96 -11.08
C ASP A 65 21.25 -24.12 -11.93
N PHE A 66 20.40 -23.34 -11.28
CA PHE A 66 19.46 -22.45 -11.97
C PHE A 66 19.61 -21.04 -11.44
N TRP A 67 19.77 -20.09 -12.36
CA TRP A 67 19.81 -18.67 -12.05
C TRP A 67 18.64 -17.96 -12.69
N SER A 68 18.15 -16.92 -12.03
CA SER A 68 17.11 -16.06 -12.58
C SER A 68 17.30 -14.61 -12.16
N PHE A 69 16.92 -13.71 -13.05
CA PHE A 69 16.80 -12.29 -12.79
C PHE A 69 15.34 -11.85 -12.98
N GLY A 70 14.88 -10.95 -12.13
CA GLY A 70 13.58 -10.31 -12.25
C GLY A 70 13.66 -8.82 -11.92
N LEU A 71 12.91 -8.01 -12.66
CA LEU A 71 12.63 -6.62 -12.35
C LEU A 71 11.12 -6.44 -12.21
N SER A 72 10.68 -5.87 -11.11
CA SER A 72 9.26 -5.69 -10.81
C SER A 72 8.97 -4.33 -10.19
N LEU A 73 7.76 -3.83 -10.42
CA LEU A 73 7.19 -2.69 -9.72
C LEU A 73 6.24 -3.20 -8.64
N ARG A 74 6.40 -2.67 -7.43
CA ARG A 74 5.57 -2.96 -6.27
C ARG A 74 4.90 -1.65 -5.86
N THR A 75 3.60 -1.69 -5.65
CA THR A 75 2.86 -0.56 -5.09
C THR A 75 1.90 -1.06 -4.03
N SER A 76 1.82 -0.38 -2.90
CA SER A 76 0.84 -0.66 -1.86
C SER A 76 0.06 0.60 -1.50
N ALA A 77 -1.20 0.43 -1.12
CA ALA A 77 -2.04 1.49 -0.59
C ALA A 77 -2.87 0.90 0.56
N GLU A 78 -2.86 1.55 1.71
CA GLU A 78 -3.59 1.16 2.91
C GLU A 78 -4.38 2.35 3.44
N VAL A 79 -5.63 2.10 3.81
CA VAL A 79 -6.49 3.08 4.48
C VAL A 79 -7.06 2.49 5.76
N ASN A 80 -6.98 3.26 6.83
CA ASN A 80 -7.66 3.00 8.09
C ASN A 80 -8.74 4.06 8.31
N LEU A 81 -10.00 3.64 8.29
CA LEU A 81 -11.16 4.50 8.37
C LEU A 81 -12.01 4.11 9.59
N PRO A 82 -12.24 5.01 10.56
CA PRO A 82 -13.04 4.70 11.75
C PRO A 82 -14.54 4.63 11.39
N TYR A 83 -15.33 3.90 12.19
CA TYR A 83 -16.79 3.86 12.05
C TYR A 83 -17.42 5.27 12.01
N SER A 84 -16.95 6.15 12.89
CA SER A 84 -17.49 7.51 13.04
C SER A 84 -17.33 8.35 11.78
N LEU A 85 -16.30 8.09 10.96
CA LEU A 85 -16.16 8.75 9.66
C LEU A 85 -17.30 8.36 8.72
N PHE A 86 -17.63 7.08 8.65
CA PHE A 86 -18.71 6.59 7.81
C PHE A 86 -20.08 7.04 8.31
N ASP A 87 -20.28 7.07 9.64
CA ASP A 87 -21.51 7.57 10.25
C ASP A 87 -21.71 9.06 9.95
N PHE A 88 -20.65 9.87 10.04
CA PHE A 88 -20.70 11.27 9.63
C PHE A 88 -21.03 11.41 8.13
N ILE A 89 -20.35 10.68 7.25
CA ILE A 89 -20.61 10.75 5.80
C ILE A 89 -22.05 10.37 5.45
N LYS A 90 -22.62 9.36 6.13
CA LYS A 90 -23.95 8.84 5.82
C LYS A 90 -25.10 9.57 6.49
N ASN A 91 -24.93 9.95 7.74
CA ASN A 91 -26.00 10.50 8.57
C ASN A 91 -25.80 11.98 8.87
N GLY A 92 -24.61 12.54 8.64
CA GLY A 92 -24.28 13.90 9.04
C GLY A 92 -24.31 14.07 10.56
N HIS A 93 -23.94 13.03 11.32
CA HIS A 93 -23.85 13.18 12.77
C HIS A 93 -22.57 13.92 13.18
N GLU A 94 -22.72 14.93 14.02
CA GLU A 94 -21.61 15.61 14.69
C GLU A 94 -20.80 14.63 15.55
N GLY A 95 -19.50 14.87 15.68
CA GLY A 95 -18.66 14.03 16.53
C GLY A 95 -17.17 14.18 16.31
N SER A 96 -16.40 13.55 17.21
CA SER A 96 -14.95 13.44 17.12
C SER A 96 -14.57 12.19 16.34
N ILE A 97 -14.02 12.39 15.14
CA ILE A 97 -13.49 11.32 14.31
C ILE A 97 -11.98 11.24 14.54
N ARG A 98 -11.48 10.03 14.79
CA ARG A 98 -10.08 9.78 15.18
C ARG A 98 -9.52 8.60 14.41
N ASP A 99 -8.20 8.51 14.37
CA ASP A 99 -7.46 7.41 13.74
C ASP A 99 -7.76 7.28 12.23
N ILE A 100 -7.96 8.38 11.51
CA ILE A 100 -7.99 8.32 10.04
C ILE A 100 -6.55 8.19 9.56
N GLY A 101 -6.25 7.14 8.79
CA GLY A 101 -4.92 6.91 8.24
C GLY A 101 -4.97 6.54 6.77
N VAL A 102 -4.03 7.06 6.00
CA VAL A 102 -3.76 6.66 4.62
C VAL A 102 -2.26 6.47 4.49
N ALA A 103 -1.84 5.36 3.89
CA ALA A 103 -0.46 5.11 3.53
C ALA A 103 -0.41 4.59 2.10
N ALA A 104 0.54 5.08 1.30
CA ALA A 104 0.80 4.56 -0.02
C ALA A 104 2.31 4.51 -0.26
N ASP A 105 2.79 3.46 -0.90
CA ASP A 105 4.18 3.34 -1.30
C ASP A 105 4.35 2.66 -2.65
N SER A 106 5.47 2.95 -3.29
CA SER A 106 5.87 2.34 -4.54
C SER A 106 7.38 2.18 -4.61
N TYR A 107 7.84 1.04 -5.12
CA TYR A 107 9.26 0.76 -5.31
C TYR A 107 9.50 -0.21 -6.46
N LEU A 108 10.67 -0.08 -7.10
CA LEU A 108 11.20 -1.07 -8.02
C LEU A 108 12.00 -2.12 -7.25
N GLU A 109 11.80 -3.40 -7.57
CA GLU A 109 12.55 -4.54 -7.02
C GLU A 109 13.31 -5.21 -8.17
N ALA A 110 14.64 -5.17 -8.12
CA ALA A 110 15.52 -5.98 -8.94
C ALA A 110 15.99 -7.19 -8.11
N ALA A 111 15.67 -8.39 -8.56
CA ALA A 111 15.96 -9.63 -7.85
C ALA A 111 16.86 -10.54 -8.68
N PHE A 112 17.92 -11.06 -8.06
CA PHE A 112 18.76 -12.11 -8.61
C PHE A 112 18.64 -13.35 -7.71
N SER A 113 18.34 -14.49 -8.31
CA SER A 113 18.24 -15.77 -7.61
C SER A 113 19.22 -16.76 -8.20
N TYR A 114 19.84 -17.54 -7.33
CA TYR A 114 20.71 -18.66 -7.69
C TYR A 114 20.34 -19.87 -6.85
N SER A 115 20.15 -21.01 -7.50
CA SER A 115 19.87 -22.28 -6.83
C SER A 115 20.81 -23.35 -7.34
N PHE A 116 21.25 -24.22 -6.44
CA PHE A 116 22.19 -25.29 -6.75
C PHE A 116 21.89 -26.53 -5.90
N PRO A 117 22.08 -27.73 -6.45
CA PRO A 117 21.93 -28.97 -5.69
C PRO A 117 23.14 -29.27 -4.81
N LEU A 118 22.85 -29.97 -3.72
CA LEU A 118 23.75 -30.58 -2.76
C LEU A 118 23.25 -32.01 -2.47
N LEU A 119 24.07 -32.81 -1.78
CA LEU A 119 23.74 -34.18 -1.37
C LEU A 119 23.27 -35.05 -2.55
N ASP A 120 24.06 -35.09 -3.63
CA ASP A 120 23.76 -35.84 -4.86
C ASP A 120 22.36 -35.56 -5.42
N ASP A 121 22.04 -34.27 -5.57
CA ASP A 121 20.77 -33.74 -6.10
C ASP A 121 19.54 -33.97 -5.20
N ARG A 122 19.72 -34.43 -3.96
CA ARG A 122 18.61 -34.60 -3.00
C ARG A 122 18.26 -33.33 -2.24
N LEU A 123 19.14 -32.33 -2.21
CA LEU A 123 18.92 -31.07 -1.51
C LEU A 123 19.22 -29.90 -2.46
N TYR A 124 18.22 -29.10 -2.79
CA TYR A 124 18.41 -27.84 -3.49
C TYR A 124 18.47 -26.69 -2.50
N ILE A 125 19.52 -25.88 -2.60
CA ILE A 125 19.62 -24.62 -1.86
C ILE A 125 19.45 -23.47 -2.84
N GLY A 126 18.60 -22.51 -2.49
CA GLY A 126 18.34 -21.28 -3.23
C GLY A 126 18.69 -20.06 -2.39
N VAL A 127 19.30 -19.07 -3.03
CA VAL A 127 19.54 -17.73 -2.49
C VAL A 127 18.94 -16.71 -3.45
N ARG A 128 18.20 -15.74 -2.94
CA ARG A 128 17.67 -14.62 -3.71
C ARG A 128 18.07 -13.30 -3.08
N GLY A 129 18.90 -12.54 -3.77
CA GLY A 129 19.18 -11.14 -3.43
C GLY A 129 18.15 -10.22 -4.08
N LYS A 130 17.62 -9.25 -3.34
CA LYS A 130 16.69 -8.23 -3.82
C LYS A 130 17.26 -6.85 -3.54
N PHE A 131 17.36 -6.03 -4.57
CA PHE A 131 17.64 -4.61 -4.47
C PHE A 131 16.36 -3.82 -4.69
N LEU A 132 16.07 -2.88 -3.80
CA LEU A 132 14.85 -2.09 -3.78
C LEU A 132 15.20 -0.62 -4.03
N ALA A 133 14.50 0.01 -4.96
CA ALA A 133 14.60 1.44 -5.22
C ALA A 133 13.22 2.07 -4.98
N GLY A 134 13.07 2.79 -3.86
CA GLY A 134 11.83 3.48 -3.50
C GLY A 134 11.54 4.61 -4.49
N MET A 135 10.32 4.66 -5.01
CA MET A 135 9.89 5.70 -5.93
C MET A 135 9.18 6.82 -5.18
N ALA A 136 8.14 6.45 -4.44
CA ALA A 136 7.37 7.38 -3.61
C ALA A 136 6.82 6.67 -2.38
N ARG A 137 6.68 7.42 -1.29
CA ARG A 137 5.97 7.04 -0.08
C ARG A 137 5.17 8.23 0.42
N GLU A 138 3.95 7.98 0.81
CA GLU A 138 3.02 8.95 1.40
C GLU A 138 2.39 8.33 2.65
N LYS A 139 2.31 9.10 3.71
CA LYS A 139 1.56 8.74 4.91
C LYS A 139 0.83 9.96 5.44
N LEU A 140 -0.49 9.88 5.49
CA LEU A 140 -1.37 10.87 6.06
C LEU A 140 -2.05 10.27 7.28
N SER A 141 -2.04 11.00 8.40
CA SER A 141 -2.79 10.62 9.59
C SER A 141 -3.49 11.81 10.19
N PHE A 142 -4.78 11.66 10.51
CA PHE A 142 -5.52 12.62 11.33
C PHE A 142 -5.76 12.01 12.71
N ASP A 143 -5.17 12.64 13.72
CA ASP A 143 -5.39 12.29 15.13
C ASP A 143 -6.76 12.79 15.59
N ARG A 144 -7.20 13.93 15.05
CA ARG A 144 -8.47 14.57 15.36
C ARG A 144 -9.10 15.13 14.10
N PHE A 145 -10.38 14.84 13.92
CA PHE A 145 -11.24 15.42 12.90
C PHE A 145 -12.61 15.61 13.54
N ASP A 146 -12.77 16.74 14.23
CA ASP A 146 -13.99 17.08 14.96
C ASP A 146 -14.93 17.83 14.03
N VAL A 147 -16.15 17.30 13.90
CA VAL A 147 -17.19 17.89 13.06
C VAL A 147 -18.33 18.37 13.93
N SER A 148 -18.69 19.64 13.78
CA SER A 148 -19.79 20.29 14.51
C SER A 148 -20.67 21.07 13.54
N LEU A 149 -21.97 21.15 13.84
CA LEU A 149 -22.89 22.01 13.12
C LEU A 149 -22.99 23.33 13.88
N GLN A 150 -22.40 24.39 13.32
CA GLN A 150 -22.41 25.73 13.89
C GLN A 150 -23.40 26.59 13.11
N ASP A 151 -24.54 26.88 13.75
CA ASP A 151 -25.69 27.55 13.15
C ASP A 151 -26.22 26.80 11.92
N ASP A 152 -25.90 27.28 10.72
CA ASP A 152 -26.28 26.73 9.42
C ASP A 152 -25.09 26.15 8.62
N ARG A 153 -23.92 26.02 9.26
CA ARG A 153 -22.68 25.58 8.60
C ARG A 153 -21.97 24.47 9.35
N TRP A 154 -21.46 23.52 8.59
CA TRP A 154 -20.53 22.52 9.10
C TRP A 154 -19.17 23.15 9.37
N ALA A 155 -18.71 23.05 10.61
CA ALA A 155 -17.37 23.43 11.03
C ALA A 155 -16.55 22.18 11.32
N VAL A 156 -15.33 22.16 10.79
CA VAL A 156 -14.38 21.05 10.96
C VAL A 156 -13.11 21.58 11.61
N ASP A 157 -12.72 20.99 12.74
CA ASP A 157 -11.42 21.18 13.38
C ASP A 157 -10.61 19.89 13.20
N ALA A 158 -9.53 19.96 12.43
CA ALA A 158 -8.69 18.81 12.11
C ALA A 158 -7.24 19.04 12.54
N ALA A 159 -6.65 18.01 13.17
CA ALA A 159 -5.23 17.93 13.48
C ALA A 159 -4.68 16.64 12.88
N GLY A 160 -3.61 16.76 12.10
CA GLY A 160 -2.99 15.63 11.43
C GLY A 160 -1.57 15.92 10.96
N SER A 161 -0.93 14.90 10.41
CA SER A 161 0.41 14.91 9.86
C SER A 161 0.43 14.30 8.47
N LEU A 162 1.26 14.86 7.60
CA LEU A 162 1.52 14.37 6.25
C LEU A 162 3.03 14.16 6.08
N ASP A 163 3.43 12.90 5.90
CA ASP A 163 4.80 12.52 5.58
C ASP A 163 4.86 12.10 4.10
N ILE A 164 5.61 12.84 3.28
CA ILE A 164 5.85 12.48 1.88
C ILE A 164 7.34 12.27 1.67
N SER A 165 7.71 11.18 1.01
CA SER A 165 9.07 10.90 0.55
C SER A 165 9.03 10.53 -0.92
N ALA A 166 9.39 11.49 -1.77
CA ALA A 166 9.56 11.30 -3.20
C ALA A 166 10.80 12.08 -3.64
N SER A 167 11.56 11.53 -4.59
CA SER A 167 12.67 12.29 -5.17
C SER A 167 12.15 13.45 -6.00
N GLY A 168 12.88 14.58 -5.99
CA GLY A 168 12.55 15.77 -6.75
C GLY A 168 11.28 16.48 -6.30
N LEU A 169 10.87 16.26 -5.06
CA LEU A 169 9.85 17.07 -4.40
C LEU A 169 10.45 18.44 -4.09
N THR A 170 9.94 19.46 -4.76
CA THR A 170 10.32 20.86 -4.53
C THR A 170 9.10 21.57 -3.97
N ALA A 171 9.22 22.08 -2.75
CA ALA A 171 8.21 22.95 -2.15
C ALA A 171 8.70 24.38 -2.29
N THR A 172 7.97 25.19 -3.03
CA THR A 172 8.24 26.64 -3.11
C THR A 172 7.69 27.28 -1.84
N THR A 173 8.46 28.19 -1.23
CA THR A 173 8.07 28.89 0.00
C THR A 173 7.84 30.35 -0.29
N GLU A 174 6.72 30.90 0.18
CA GLU A 174 6.49 32.33 0.21
C GLU A 174 6.75 32.86 1.62
N GLU A 175 7.64 33.85 1.74
CA GLU A 175 7.91 34.51 3.01
C GLU A 175 6.86 35.59 3.26
N ASN A 176 6.13 35.49 4.36
CA ASN A 176 5.15 36.51 4.73
C ASN A 176 5.84 37.78 5.28
N ALA A 177 5.07 38.86 5.46
CA ALA A 177 5.59 40.13 5.98
C ALA A 177 6.17 40.04 7.41
N ALA A 178 5.96 38.93 8.12
CA ALA A 178 6.50 38.64 9.44
C ALA A 178 7.76 37.74 9.40
N GLY A 179 8.24 37.36 8.21
CA GLY A 179 9.41 36.49 8.02
C GLY A 179 9.12 34.99 8.19
N GLU A 180 7.85 34.59 8.23
CA GLU A 180 7.46 33.19 8.32
C GLU A 180 7.34 32.58 6.92
N GLN A 181 7.88 31.37 6.74
CA GLN A 181 7.75 30.64 5.49
C GLN A 181 6.37 29.99 5.44
N ILE A 182 5.54 30.44 4.49
CA ILE A 182 4.23 29.88 4.19
C ILE A 182 4.38 28.85 3.08
N TYR A 183 3.78 27.68 3.29
CA TYR A 183 3.69 26.61 2.31
C TYR A 183 2.29 26.60 1.71
N HIS A 184 2.21 26.77 0.41
CA HIS A 184 0.98 26.58 -0.34
C HIS A 184 0.96 25.17 -0.94
N PHE A 185 -0.17 24.47 -0.85
CA PHE A 185 -0.26 23.08 -1.33
C PHE A 185 -0.11 22.98 -2.86
N ASP A 186 -0.39 24.07 -3.57
CA ASP A 186 -0.21 24.25 -5.02
C ASP A 186 1.25 24.47 -5.45
N ASP A 187 2.16 24.74 -4.52
CA ASP A 187 3.59 24.98 -4.78
C ASP A 187 4.47 23.72 -4.70
N ILE A 188 3.84 22.55 -4.59
CA ILE A 188 4.53 21.25 -4.53
C ILE A 188 4.65 20.70 -5.96
N GLU A 189 5.86 20.80 -6.52
CA GLU A 189 6.21 20.13 -7.77
C GLU A 189 6.96 18.82 -7.53
N LEU A 190 6.55 17.76 -8.23
CA LEU A 190 7.19 16.45 -8.21
C LEU A 190 7.93 16.19 -9.52
N GLN A 191 9.26 16.30 -9.50
CA GLN A 191 10.12 15.96 -10.63
C GLN A 191 11.08 14.82 -10.26
N PRO A 192 10.62 13.55 -10.21
CA PRO A 192 11.44 12.43 -9.77
C PRO A 192 12.63 12.21 -10.68
N THR A 193 13.82 12.53 -10.18
CA THR A 193 15.11 12.39 -10.88
C THR A 193 15.95 11.24 -10.33
N SER A 194 15.59 10.71 -9.15
CA SER A 194 16.27 9.58 -8.50
C SER A 194 15.29 8.76 -7.65
N PRO A 195 15.70 7.61 -7.10
CA PRO A 195 14.92 6.93 -6.06
C PRO A 195 14.86 7.73 -4.76
N ALA A 196 13.70 7.74 -4.10
CA ALA A 196 13.49 8.33 -2.77
C ALA A 196 14.25 7.59 -1.65
N GLY A 197 14.67 6.34 -1.91
CA GLY A 197 15.47 5.55 -0.98
C GLY A 197 15.90 4.22 -1.60
N TYR A 198 16.83 3.54 -0.94
CA TYR A 198 17.32 2.23 -1.36
C TYR A 198 17.24 1.21 -0.23
N GLY A 199 16.97 -0.04 -0.60
CA GLY A 199 16.92 -1.16 0.33
C GLY A 199 17.53 -2.43 -0.26
N PHE A 200 17.89 -3.36 0.61
CA PHE A 200 18.37 -4.66 0.21
C PHE A 200 17.75 -5.75 1.10
N ALA A 201 17.41 -6.87 0.50
CA ALA A 201 16.91 -8.04 1.21
C ALA A 201 17.52 -9.32 0.62
N VAL A 202 17.61 -10.34 1.45
CA VAL A 202 18.05 -11.68 1.04
C VAL A 202 17.01 -12.68 1.50
N ASP A 203 16.52 -13.50 0.57
CA ASP A 203 15.74 -14.68 0.90
C ASP A 203 16.64 -15.92 0.72
N LEU A 204 16.47 -16.89 1.63
CA LEU A 204 17.08 -18.21 1.54
C LEU A 204 15.96 -19.24 1.45
N GLY A 205 16.15 -20.26 0.62
CA GLY A 205 15.22 -21.38 0.53
C GLY A 205 15.98 -22.69 0.41
N ALA A 206 15.39 -23.76 0.93
CA ALA A 206 15.95 -25.10 0.82
C ALA A 206 14.85 -26.11 0.52
N THR A 207 15.12 -27.00 -0.42
CA THR A 207 14.17 -28.01 -0.86
C THR A 207 14.83 -29.38 -0.82
N TYR A 208 14.24 -30.33 -0.10
CA TYR A 208 14.79 -31.67 0.10
C TYR A 208 13.87 -32.75 -0.48
N ASP A 209 14.45 -33.65 -1.26
CA ASP A 209 13.77 -34.79 -1.88
C ASP A 209 13.87 -36.03 -0.98
N ILE A 210 12.75 -36.33 -0.32
CA ILE A 210 12.62 -37.43 0.64
C ILE A 210 12.51 -38.76 -0.12
N LEU A 211 11.64 -38.82 -1.14
CA LEU A 211 11.40 -39.96 -2.05
C LEU A 211 11.16 -39.42 -3.47
N PRO A 212 11.23 -40.27 -4.51
CA PRO A 212 10.68 -39.90 -5.82
C PRO A 212 9.23 -39.41 -5.62
N ASP A 213 8.94 -38.18 -6.03
CA ASP A 213 7.66 -37.48 -5.89
C ASP A 213 7.26 -37.00 -4.47
N LEU A 214 8.16 -37.06 -3.47
CA LEU A 214 7.93 -36.46 -2.16
C LEU A 214 9.03 -35.47 -1.78
N GLN A 215 8.67 -34.19 -1.82
CA GLN A 215 9.56 -33.07 -1.60
C GLN A 215 9.09 -32.21 -0.41
N ALA A 216 10.02 -31.77 0.42
CA ALA A 216 9.78 -30.79 1.48
C ALA A 216 10.56 -29.50 1.16
N SER A 217 9.93 -28.34 1.33
CA SER A 217 10.54 -27.03 1.07
C SER A 217 10.41 -26.11 2.28
N LEU A 218 11.47 -25.35 2.57
CA LEU A 218 11.54 -24.28 3.56
C LEU A 218 11.92 -22.96 2.89
#